data_AF-A0A9D9PVP1-F1
#
_entry.id   AF-A0A9D9PVP1-F1
#
_cell.length_a   1.000
_cell.length_b   1.000
_cell.length_c   1.000
_cell.angle_alpha   90.00
_cell.angle_beta   90.00
_cell.angle_gamma   90.00
#
_symmetry.space_group_name_H-M   'P 1'
#
loop_
_entity.id
_entity.type
_entity.pdbx_description
1 polymer ?
#
loop_
_entity_poly.entity_id
_entity_poly.type
_entity_poly.pdbx_seq_one_letter_code
_entity_poly.pdbx_strand_id
1 'polypeptide(L)'
;MTTKPPSAVQPAPESALERIAYAAVEGIPTVDPHDRDRLGYTLWLWLKLRRDPLEAAVRSACARFEVSEEEALKRIRERLTASGVSL
;
A
#
# COMPACT_ATOMS: atom_id res chain seq x y z
N MET A 1 -2.60 -24.18 32.55
CA MET A 1 -1.65 -23.42 31.69
C MET A 1 -2.21 -22.01 31.55
N THR A 2 -1.57 -20.99 32.13
CA THR A 2 -1.98 -19.59 31.92
C THR A 2 -0.93 -18.91 31.05
N THR A 3 -1.35 -18.32 29.94
CA THR A 3 -0.46 -17.58 29.03
C THR A 3 -0.36 -16.12 29.48
N LYS A 4 0.82 -15.53 29.30
CA LYS A 4 1.05 -14.10 29.57
C LYS A 4 0.24 -13.27 28.55
N PRO A 5 -0.35 -12.13 28.95
CA PRO A 5 -1.03 -11.26 27.99
C PRO A 5 -0.08 -10.80 26.88
N PRO A 6 -0.58 -10.56 25.66
CA PRO A 6 0.22 -10.08 24.54
C PRO A 6 0.81 -8.70 24.85
N SER A 7 2.01 -8.44 24.32
CA SER A 7 2.63 -7.12 24.40
C SER A 7 1.75 -6.07 23.72
N ALA A 8 1.74 -4.85 24.26
CA ALA A 8 1.05 -3.72 23.64
C ALA A 8 1.69 -3.39 22.27
N VAL A 9 0.86 -3.26 21.24
CA VAL A 9 1.31 -2.88 19.89
C VAL A 9 1.46 -1.36 19.82
N GLN A 10 2.65 -0.89 19.44
CA GLN A 10 2.85 0.52 19.14
C GLN A 10 2.59 0.77 17.65
N PRO A 11 1.62 1.63 17.29
CA PRO A 11 1.39 1.97 15.90
C PRO A 11 2.61 2.69 15.31
N ALA A 12 2.91 2.41 14.04
CA ALA A 12 3.88 3.20 13.28
C ALA A 12 3.43 4.68 13.21
N PRO A 13 4.38 5.64 13.24
CA PRO A 13 4.06 7.06 13.15
C PRO A 13 3.37 7.37 11.83
N GLU A 14 2.51 8.39 11.79
CA GLU A 14 1.72 8.72 10.60
C GLU A 14 2.60 9.11 9.40
N SER A 15 3.78 9.65 9.66
CA SER A 15 4.79 9.98 8.64
C SER A 15 5.58 8.77 8.14
N ALA A 16 5.36 7.57 8.69
CA ALA A 16 6.04 6.37 8.24
C ALA A 16 5.63 6.04 6.80
N LEU A 17 6.60 5.66 5.97
CA LEU A 17 6.34 5.27 4.58
C LEU A 17 5.39 4.07 4.51
N GLU A 18 5.44 3.19 5.51
CA GLU A 18 4.53 2.06 5.68
C GLU A 18 3.08 2.55 5.77
N ARG A 19 2.81 3.51 6.66
CA ARG A 19 1.46 4.07 6.83
C ARG A 19 0.95 4.69 5.54
N ILE A 20 1.80 5.48 4.88
CA ILE A 20 1.47 6.14 3.60
C ILE A 20 1.14 5.09 2.53
N ALA A 21 1.95 4.04 2.38
CA ALA A 21 1.74 3.00 1.37
C ALA A 21 0.44 2.22 1.60
N TYR A 22 0.19 1.77 2.83
CA TYR A 22 -1.01 0.99 3.14
C TYR A 22 -2.28 1.84 3.09
N ALA A 23 -2.23 3.11 3.48
CA ALA A 23 -3.34 4.05 3.32
C ALA A 23 -3.63 4.33 1.83
N ALA A 24 -2.60 4.39 0.98
CA ALA A 24 -2.77 4.62 -0.45
C ALA A 24 -3.54 3.49 -1.16
N VAL A 25 -3.51 2.27 -0.63
CA VAL A 25 -4.22 1.11 -1.21
C VAL A 25 -5.53 0.76 -0.50
N GLU A 26 -5.85 1.46 0.58
CA GLU A 26 -6.99 1.13 1.43
C GLU A 26 -8.33 1.29 0.72
N GLY A 27 -9.03 0.21 0.39
CA GLY A 27 -10.31 0.30 -0.33
C GLY A 27 -10.17 0.36 -1.85
N ILE A 28 -9.00 0.01 -2.39
CA ILE A 28 -8.92 -0.48 -3.77
C ILE A 28 -9.65 -1.83 -3.82
N PRO A 29 -10.63 -2.00 -4.71
CA PRO A 29 -11.38 -3.24 -4.81
C PRO A 29 -10.50 -4.30 -5.47
N THR A 30 -10.07 -5.27 -4.66
CA THR A 30 -9.29 -6.43 -5.06
C THR A 30 -10.09 -7.70 -4.86
N VAL A 31 -9.85 -8.69 -5.71
CA VAL A 31 -10.52 -10.01 -5.64
C VAL A 31 -10.20 -10.71 -4.31
N ASP A 32 -8.98 -10.54 -3.82
CA ASP A 32 -8.53 -11.07 -2.53
C ASP A 32 -7.99 -9.93 -1.65
N PRO A 33 -8.30 -9.88 -0.34
CA PRO A 33 -7.71 -8.93 0.58
C PRO A 33 -6.18 -8.94 0.57
N HIS A 34 -5.55 -10.10 0.38
CA HIS A 34 -4.10 -10.25 0.33
C HIS A 34 -3.46 -9.67 -0.93
N ASP A 35 -4.23 -9.49 -2.01
CA ASP A 35 -3.74 -8.79 -3.20
C ASP A 35 -3.50 -7.30 -2.88
N ARG A 36 -4.32 -6.72 -2.00
CA ARG A 36 -4.14 -5.36 -1.48
C ARG A 36 -3.00 -5.28 -0.48
N ASP A 37 -2.80 -6.28 0.38
CA ASP A 37 -1.62 -6.35 1.26
C ASP A 37 -0.32 -6.36 0.44
N ARG A 38 -0.30 -7.18 -0.61
CA ARG A 38 0.84 -7.27 -1.54
C ARG A 38 1.08 -5.94 -2.24
N LEU A 39 0.02 -5.27 -2.69
CA LEU A 39 0.10 -3.95 -3.31
C LEU A 39 0.67 -2.90 -2.34
N GLY A 40 0.22 -2.90 -1.08
CA GLY A 40 0.73 -2.02 -0.03
C GLY A 40 2.22 -2.24 0.23
N TYR A 41 2.65 -3.50 0.33
CA TYR A 41 4.08 -3.83 0.48
C TYR A 41 4.92 -3.38 -0.71
N THR A 42 4.46 -3.63 -1.93
CA THR A 42 5.17 -3.24 -3.16
C THR A 42 5.27 -1.71 -3.28
N LEU A 43 4.23 -0.98 -2.90
CA LEU A 43 4.26 0.49 -2.86
C LEU A 43 5.18 1.03 -1.78
N TRP A 44 5.23 0.40 -0.61
CA TRP A 44 6.20 0.76 0.42
C TRP A 44 7.64 0.57 -0.08
N LEU A 45 7.91 -0.55 -0.75
CA LEU A 45 9.22 -0.81 -1.35
C LEU A 45 9.57 0.25 -2.41
N TRP A 46 8.59 0.63 -3.23
CA TRP A 46 8.74 1.70 -4.22
C TRP A 46 9.01 3.06 -3.57
N LEU A 47 8.28 3.44 -2.51
CA LEU A 47 8.52 4.68 -1.76
C LEU A 47 9.91 4.72 -1.16
N LYS A 48 10.42 3.58 -0.68
CA LYS A 48 11.74 3.45 -0.07
C LYS A 48 12.89 3.49 -1.09
N LEU A 49 12.71 2.89 -2.27
CA LEU A 49 13.79 2.73 -3.26
C LEU A 49 13.75 3.77 -4.39
N ARG A 50 12.57 4.24 -4.81
CA ARG A 50 12.34 5.22 -5.88
C ARG A 50 13.07 4.91 -7.20
N ARG A 51 13.16 3.63 -7.58
CA ARG A 51 13.93 3.18 -8.75
C ARG A 51 13.13 3.18 -10.06
N ASP A 52 11.85 2.86 -9.97
CA ASP A 52 10.97 2.61 -11.13
C ASP A 52 9.76 3.56 -11.12
N PRO A 53 9.06 3.74 -12.25
CA PRO A 53 7.78 4.46 -12.27
C PRO A 53 6.72 3.73 -11.43
N LEU A 54 5.75 4.48 -10.90
CA LEU A 54 4.67 3.96 -10.06
C LEU A 54 3.89 2.84 -10.77
N GLU A 55 3.65 3.00 -12.07
CA GLU A 55 2.95 2.05 -12.93
C GLU A 55 3.64 0.68 -12.95
N ALA A 56 4.99 0.68 -13.00
CA ALA A 56 5.76 -0.56 -12.94
C ALA A 56 5.66 -1.24 -11.57
N ALA A 57 5.66 -0.46 -10.48
CA ALA A 57 5.50 -0.99 -9.14
C ALA A 57 4.11 -1.65 -8.96
N VAL A 58 3.03 -0.98 -9.37
CA VAL A 58 1.67 -1.55 -9.28
C VAL A 58 1.53 -2.82 -10.11
N ARG A 59 2.09 -2.84 -11.32
CA ARG A 59 2.09 -4.05 -12.15
C ARG A 59 2.89 -5.19 -11.53
N SER A 60 4.04 -4.89 -10.92
CA SER A 60 4.88 -5.89 -10.26
C SER A 60 4.21 -6.53 -9.02
N ALA A 61 3.21 -5.86 -8.44
CA ALA A 61 2.42 -6.42 -7.36
C ALA A 61 1.52 -7.58 -7.82
N CYS A 62 1.21 -7.68 -9.13
CA CYS A 62 0.32 -8.72 -9.67
C CYS A 62 -1.01 -8.85 -8.90
N ALA A 63 -1.55 -7.72 -8.44
CA ALA A 63 -2.81 -7.68 -7.71
C ALA A 63 -3.99 -7.89 -8.68
N ARG A 64 -4.96 -8.71 -8.28
CA ARG A 64 -6.19 -8.92 -9.06
C ARG A 64 -7.22 -7.89 -8.64
N PHE A 65 -7.43 -6.90 -9.51
CA PHE A 65 -8.39 -5.83 -9.29
C PHE A 65 -9.79 -6.21 -9.79
N GLU A 66 -10.82 -5.72 -9.12
CA GLU A 66 -12.21 -5.75 -9.63
C GLU A 66 -12.52 -4.55 -10.54
N VAL A 67 -11.58 -3.60 -10.61
CA VAL A 67 -11.60 -2.42 -11.50
C VAL A 67 -10.47 -2.51 -12.53
N SER A 68 -10.44 -1.60 -13.51
CA SER A 68 -9.31 -1.52 -14.43
C SER A 68 -8.01 -1.13 -13.69
N GLU A 69 -6.87 -1.62 -14.19
CA GLU A 69 -5.54 -1.25 -13.67
C GLU A 69 -5.32 0.26 -13.69
N GLU A 70 -5.83 0.95 -14.73
CA GLU A 70 -5.77 2.41 -14.88
C GLU A 70 -6.55 3.14 -13.77
N GLU A 71 -7.74 2.66 -13.42
CA GLU A 71 -8.55 3.25 -12.35
C GLU A 71 -7.91 3.00 -10.97
N ALA A 72 -7.36 1.80 -10.74
CA ALA A 72 -6.60 1.50 -9.53
C ALA A 72 -5.38 2.42 -9.42
N LEU A 73 -4.61 2.59 -10.51
CA LEU A 73 -3.48 3.49 -10.58
C LEU A 73 -3.86 4.93 -10.28
N LYS A 74 -4.96 5.43 -10.87
CA LYS A 74 -5.46 6.78 -10.63
C LYS A 74 -5.76 7.01 -9.14
N ARG A 75 -6.48 6.08 -8.49
CA ARG A 75 -6.80 6.16 -7.06
C ARG A 75 -5.56 6.15 -6.17
N ILE A 76 -4.59 5.29 -6.49
CA ILE A 76 -3.30 5.25 -5.77
C ILE A 76 -2.57 6.60 -5.93
N ARG A 77 -2.55 7.13 -7.16
CA ARG A 77 -1.90 8.41 -7.48
C ARG A 77 -2.49 9.55 -6.65
N GLU A 78 -3.81 9.68 -6.64
CA GLU A 78 -4.55 10.71 -5.89
C GLU A 78 -4.29 10.62 -4.38
N ARG A 79 -4.18 9.41 -3.83
CA ARG A 79 -3.93 9.22 -2.39
C ARG A 79 -2.48 9.48 -2.00
N LEU A 80 -1.54 9.09 -2.85
CA LEU A 80 -0.12 9.38 -2.64
C LEU A 80 0.15 10.88 -2.70
N THR A 81 -0.43 11.60 -3.67
CA THR A 81 -0.30 13.06 -3.74
C THR A 81 -0.97 13.75 -2.56
N ALA A 82 -2.15 13.28 -2.13
CA ALA A 82 -2.80 13.78 -0.90
C ALA A 82 -1.96 13.57 0.36
N SER A 83 -1.12 12.52 0.37
CA SER A 83 -0.18 12.23 1.45
C SER A 83 1.16 12.99 1.33
N GLY A 84 1.29 13.90 0.36
CA GLY A 84 2.48 14.73 0.15
C GLY A 84 3.63 14.04 -0.61
N VAL A 85 3.37 12.90 -1.26
CA VAL A 85 4.36 12.17 -2.05
C VAL A 85 4.50 12.81 -3.43
N SER A 86 5.71 13.29 -3.77
CA SER A 86 6.05 13.69 -5.14
C SER A 86 6.17 12.45 -6.02
N LEU A 87 5.49 12.42 -7.17
CA LEU A 87 5.38 11.28 -8.09
C LEU A 87 6.21 11.47 -9.35
#